data_AF-A0A7R9QY41-F1
#
_entry.id   AF-A0A7R9QY41-F1
#
_cell.length_a   1.000
_cell.length_b   1.000
_cell.length_c   1.000
_cell.angle_alpha   90.00
_cell.angle_beta   90.00
_cell.angle_gamma   90.00
#
_symmetry.space_group_name_H-M   'P 1'
#
loop_
_entity.id
_entity.type
_entity.pdbx_description
1 polymer ?
#
loop_
_entity_poly.entity_id
_entity_poly.type
_entity_poly.pdbx_seq_one_letter_code
_entity_poly.pdbx_strand_id
1 'polypeptide(L)'
;MSPTFTTGKLKRMTPLILECVDTMNDNIDKIIAKSNGNLSEPVDMKRITGAYVMESIIQVAFGRKVSALVDPNNPIIENARNMFSTSLVSLMRMTTVMIAPKVAKMFKITLFNHKVSIFFRDFTLNLIDDRKRLLETESSVKKADFLQLMLDSNKDNNNEAIDGSEEYTDSKSAEKYREIQATDDTTDKSLSYDELIAQCVVFFVAGYETTATTLSMCLYSIAKHLEVQQKLYEEINNFHEQQQ
;
A
#
# COMPACT_ATOMS: atom_id res chain seq x y z
N MET A 1 -12.90 0.07 -10.27
CA MET A 1 -12.66 0.26 -8.81
C MET A 1 -13.80 -0.27 -7.95
N SER A 2 -15.06 0.13 -8.17
CA SER A 2 -16.22 -0.34 -7.38
C SER A 2 -16.44 -1.87 -7.29
N PRO A 3 -16.05 -2.73 -8.26
CA PRO A 3 -16.22 -4.17 -8.12
C PRO A 3 -15.11 -4.85 -7.30
N THR A 4 -14.10 -4.13 -6.79
CA THR A 4 -12.92 -4.74 -6.16
C THR A 4 -13.15 -5.13 -4.69
N PHE A 5 -13.94 -4.35 -3.95
CA PHE A 5 -14.17 -4.56 -2.51
C PHE A 5 -15.52 -5.20 -2.18
N THR A 6 -15.98 -6.16 -2.99
CA THR A 6 -17.20 -6.92 -2.68
C THR A 6 -16.94 -7.93 -1.57
N THR A 7 -17.95 -8.26 -0.77
CA THR A 7 -17.86 -9.21 0.35
C THR A 7 -17.22 -10.54 -0.06
N GLY A 8 -17.56 -11.07 -1.25
CA GLY A 8 -16.98 -12.31 -1.76
C GLY A 8 -15.48 -12.21 -2.06
N LYS A 9 -15.00 -11.06 -2.56
CA LYS A 9 -13.58 -10.84 -2.83
C LYS A 9 -12.81 -10.59 -1.53
N LEU A 10 -13.37 -9.83 -0.59
CA LEU A 10 -12.79 -9.63 0.74
C LEU A 10 -12.56 -10.97 1.47
N LYS A 11 -13.54 -11.89 1.44
CA LYS A 11 -13.38 -13.24 2.01
C LYS A 11 -12.23 -14.03 1.38
N ARG A 12 -11.97 -13.84 0.09
CA ARG A 12 -10.83 -14.49 -0.60
C ARG A 12 -9.48 -13.88 -0.22
N MET A 13 -9.47 -12.64 0.26
CA MET A 13 -8.26 -11.94 0.72
C MET A 13 -7.92 -12.27 2.18
N THR A 14 -8.90 -12.69 2.99
CA THR A 14 -8.73 -12.99 4.41
C THR A 14 -7.52 -13.88 4.74
N PRO A 15 -7.25 -14.99 4.01
CA PRO A 15 -6.09 -15.83 4.34
C PRO A 15 -4.74 -15.10 4.23
N LEU A 16 -4.61 -14.19 3.26
CA LEU A 16 -3.38 -13.40 3.07
C LEU A 16 -3.21 -12.35 4.18
N ILE A 17 -4.32 -11.75 4.61
CA ILE A 17 -4.32 -10.80 5.73
C ILE A 17 -3.95 -11.52 7.03
N LEU A 18 -4.47 -12.74 7.25
CA LEU A 18 -4.13 -13.54 8.43
C LEU A 18 -2.64 -13.92 8.44
N GLU A 19 -2.05 -14.26 7.30
CA GLU A 19 -0.59 -14.53 7.24
C GLU A 19 0.25 -13.28 7.61
N CYS A 20 -0.20 -12.08 7.24
CA CYS A 20 0.41 -10.84 7.69
C CYS A 20 0.27 -10.64 9.21
N VAL A 21 -0.87 -11.03 9.80
CA VAL A 21 -1.10 -10.98 11.26
C VAL A 21 -0.16 -11.94 11.97
N ASP A 22 -0.02 -13.17 11.50
CA ASP A 22 0.91 -14.16 12.07
C ASP A 22 2.35 -13.63 12.04
N THR A 23 2.77 -13.06 10.91
CA THR A 23 4.10 -12.46 10.76
C THR A 23 4.30 -11.26 11.71
N MET A 24 3.26 -10.47 11.95
CA MET A 24 3.30 -9.35 12.90
C MET A 24 3.41 -9.85 14.34
N ASN A 25 2.66 -10.90 14.72
CA ASN A 25 2.73 -11.52 16.04
C ASN A 25 4.12 -12.09 16.30
N ASP A 26 4.69 -12.85 15.35
CA ASP A 26 6.06 -13.37 15.43
C ASP A 26 7.10 -12.25 15.64
N ASN A 27 6.89 -11.10 15.00
CA ASN A 27 7.78 -9.95 15.15
C ASN A 27 7.66 -9.32 16.55
N ILE A 28 6.44 -9.17 17.06
CA ILE A 28 6.18 -8.68 18.42
C ILE A 28 6.79 -9.63 19.46
N ASP A 29 6.61 -10.95 19.29
CA ASP A 29 7.20 -11.96 20.18
C ASP A 29 8.72 -11.91 20.19
N LYS A 30 9.36 -11.70 19.02
CA LYS A 30 10.81 -11.49 18.92
C LYS A 30 11.26 -10.22 19.65
N ILE A 31 10.48 -9.14 19.59
CA ILE A 31 10.78 -7.90 20.32
C ILE A 31 10.69 -8.15 21.84
N ILE A 32 9.63 -8.82 22.30
CA ILE A 32 9.44 -9.16 23.71
C ILE A 32 10.56 -10.09 24.21
N ALA A 33 10.90 -11.13 23.45
CA ALA A 33 11.96 -12.07 23.78
C ALA A 33 13.34 -11.40 23.89
N LYS A 34 13.68 -10.49 22.95
CA LYS A 34 14.93 -9.71 23.02
C LYS A 34 15.02 -8.81 24.25
N SER A 35 13.88 -8.40 24.80
CA SER A 35 13.80 -7.56 26.01
C SER A 35 13.83 -8.37 27.32
N ASN A 36 13.98 -9.71 27.28
CA ASN A 36 13.85 -10.60 28.44
C ASN A 36 12.55 -10.37 29.24
N GLY A 37 11.46 -9.99 28.56
CA GLY A 37 10.18 -9.64 29.19
C GLY A 37 10.14 -8.25 29.88
N ASN A 38 11.28 -7.57 30.00
CA ASN A 38 11.38 -6.19 30.49
C ASN A 38 11.64 -5.25 29.31
N LEU A 39 10.57 -4.72 28.74
CA LEU A 39 10.64 -3.67 27.72
C LEU A 39 11.28 -2.41 28.31
N SER A 40 12.60 -2.36 28.26
CA SER A 40 13.40 -1.20 28.68
C SER A 40 13.25 -0.05 27.68
N GLU A 41 12.86 -0.36 26.44
CA GLU A 41 12.66 0.61 25.36
C GLU A 41 11.19 0.63 24.91
N PRO A 42 10.59 1.83 24.71
CA PRO A 42 9.27 1.96 24.14
C PRO A 42 9.18 1.34 22.73
N VAL A 43 8.09 0.63 22.45
CA VAL A 43 7.82 0.07 21.13
C VAL A 43 7.07 1.10 20.27
N ASP A 44 7.63 1.44 19.10
CA ASP A 44 6.97 2.29 18.11
C ASP A 44 5.85 1.52 17.40
N MET A 45 4.64 1.58 17.98
CA MET A 45 3.46 0.90 17.41
C MET A 45 3.06 1.45 16.05
N LYS A 46 3.28 2.75 15.76
CA LYS A 46 2.97 3.32 14.44
C LYS A 46 3.85 2.71 13.37
N ARG A 47 5.12 2.44 13.66
CA ARG A 47 6.04 1.70 12.76
C ARG A 47 5.54 0.27 12.53
N ILE A 48 5.19 -0.47 13.58
CA ILE A 48 4.70 -1.86 13.45
C ILE A 48 3.41 -1.91 12.64
N THR A 49 2.42 -1.09 12.99
CA THR A 49 1.14 -1.04 12.26
C THR A 49 1.32 -0.56 10.82
N GLY A 50 2.27 0.35 10.57
CA GLY A 50 2.61 0.79 9.23
C GLY A 50 3.18 -0.36 8.39
N ALA A 51 4.17 -1.07 8.93
CA ALA A 51 4.75 -2.25 8.29
C ALA A 51 3.69 -3.31 7.98
N TYR A 52 2.82 -3.63 8.94
CA TYR A 52 1.69 -4.55 8.77
C TYR A 52 0.77 -4.14 7.63
N VAL A 53 0.34 -2.87 7.60
CA VAL A 53 -0.58 -2.37 6.57
C VAL A 53 0.08 -2.41 5.18
N MET A 54 1.34 -2.00 5.07
CA MET A 54 2.05 -2.03 3.79
C MET A 54 2.21 -3.45 3.27
N GLU A 55 2.60 -4.38 4.14
CA GLU A 55 2.74 -5.80 3.79
C GLU A 55 1.40 -6.42 3.39
N SER A 56 0.33 -6.10 4.13
CA SER A 56 -1.04 -6.53 3.81
C SER A 56 -1.49 -6.02 2.45
N ILE A 57 -1.24 -4.75 2.12
CA ILE A 57 -1.58 -4.20 0.80
C ILE A 57 -0.79 -4.92 -0.28
N ILE A 58 0.54 -5.08 -0.14
CA ILE A 58 1.38 -5.73 -1.15
C ILE A 58 0.96 -7.19 -1.35
N GLN A 59 0.72 -7.92 -0.27
CA GLN A 59 0.36 -9.33 -0.34
C GLN A 59 -1.03 -9.54 -0.95
N VAL A 60 -2.02 -8.74 -0.55
CA VAL A 60 -3.39 -8.83 -1.08
C VAL A 60 -3.48 -8.32 -2.51
N ALA A 61 -2.79 -7.22 -2.83
CA ALA A 61 -2.94 -6.56 -4.13
C ALA A 61 -2.05 -7.15 -5.23
N PHE A 62 -0.86 -7.64 -4.87
CA PHE A 62 0.17 -8.12 -5.81
C PHE A 62 0.56 -9.57 -5.56
N GLY A 63 -0.03 -10.23 -4.57
CA GLY A 63 0.23 -11.64 -4.29
C GLY A 63 1.63 -11.94 -3.78
N ARG A 64 2.38 -10.92 -3.32
CA ARG A 64 3.79 -11.05 -2.94
C ARG A 64 3.99 -10.80 -1.45
N LYS A 65 4.77 -11.67 -0.81
CA LYS A 65 5.27 -11.43 0.55
C LYS A 65 6.51 -10.55 0.49
N VAL A 66 6.54 -9.49 1.29
CA VAL A 66 7.70 -8.61 1.47
C VAL A 66 8.10 -8.64 2.93
N SER A 67 9.36 -8.37 3.29
CA SER A 67 9.82 -8.43 4.68
C SER A 67 9.65 -7.10 5.41
N ALA A 68 8.57 -6.37 5.18
CA ALA A 68 8.38 -5.03 5.74
C ALA A 68 8.17 -5.07 7.26
N LEU A 69 7.55 -6.13 7.78
CA LEU A 69 7.37 -6.40 9.21
C LEU A 69 8.66 -6.78 9.92
N VAL A 70 9.60 -7.43 9.24
CA VAL A 70 10.81 -8.01 9.85
C VAL A 70 11.99 -7.06 9.78
N ASP A 71 12.15 -6.33 8.67
CA ASP A 71 13.24 -5.38 8.48
C ASP A 71 12.84 -4.00 9.03
N PRO A 72 13.48 -3.53 10.12
CA PRO A 72 13.19 -2.22 10.67
C PRO A 72 13.40 -1.13 9.61
N ASN A 73 14.48 -1.22 8.82
CA ASN A 73 14.91 -0.18 7.89
C ASN A 73 14.42 -0.44 6.47
N ASN A 74 13.27 -1.10 6.34
CA ASN A 74 12.72 -1.42 5.04
C ASN A 74 12.49 -0.13 4.23
N PRO A 75 13.09 0.01 3.03
CA PRO A 75 13.02 1.24 2.24
C PRO A 75 11.58 1.57 1.82
N ILE A 76 10.69 0.58 1.73
CA ILE A 76 9.27 0.80 1.41
C ILE A 76 8.59 1.60 2.53
N ILE A 77 8.84 1.21 3.79
CA ILE A 77 8.25 1.88 4.96
C ILE A 77 8.86 3.26 5.18
N GLU A 78 10.17 3.40 4.97
CA GLU A 78 10.84 4.69 5.05
C GLU A 78 10.29 5.67 3.99
N ASN A 79 10.20 5.24 2.72
CA ASN A 79 9.64 6.08 1.66
C ASN A 79 8.15 6.36 1.87
N ALA A 80 7.36 5.41 2.38
CA ALA A 80 5.96 5.62 2.75
C ALA A 80 5.82 6.70 3.82
N ARG A 81 6.61 6.62 4.90
CA ARG A 81 6.62 7.64 5.97
C ARG A 81 7.06 9.00 5.44
N ASN A 82 8.08 9.04 4.58
CA ASN A 82 8.56 10.29 3.97
C ASN A 82 7.50 10.92 3.07
N MET A 83 6.67 10.11 2.40
CA MET A 83 5.55 10.59 1.59
C MET A 83 4.50 11.36 2.40
N PHE A 84 4.27 10.93 3.63
CA PHE A 84 3.29 11.51 4.57
C PHE A 84 3.90 12.36 5.67
N SER A 85 5.20 12.64 5.60
CA SER A 85 5.87 13.47 6.58
C SER A 85 5.30 14.89 6.56
N THR A 86 4.82 15.34 7.72
CA THR A 86 4.22 16.66 7.93
C THR A 86 5.31 17.73 8.08
N SER A 87 6.14 17.90 7.05
CA SER A 87 6.99 19.09 6.94
C SER A 87 6.13 20.31 6.62
N LEU A 88 6.51 21.48 7.15
CA LEU A 88 5.89 22.76 6.78
C LEU A 88 5.88 22.98 5.26
N VAL A 89 6.91 22.50 4.56
CA VAL A 89 6.97 22.57 3.09
C VAL A 89 5.92 21.67 2.44
N SER A 90 5.74 20.44 2.93
CA SER A 90 4.73 19.51 2.43
C SER A 90 3.32 20.04 2.68
N LEU A 91 3.08 20.63 3.85
CA LEU A 91 1.80 21.25 4.21
C LEU A 91 1.49 22.43 3.28
N MET A 92 2.47 23.32 3.06
CA MET A 92 2.33 24.45 2.13
C MET A 92 2.04 24.01 0.69
N ARG A 93 2.69 22.95 0.20
CA ARG A 93 2.39 22.38 -1.13
C ARG A 93 0.97 21.84 -1.19
N MET A 94 0.55 21.07 -0.19
CA MET A 94 -0.79 20.47 -0.12
C MET A 94 -1.88 21.55 -0.05
N THR A 95 -1.73 22.57 0.79
CA THR A 95 -2.67 23.69 0.87
C THR A 95 -2.70 24.50 -0.42
N THR A 96 -1.56 24.68 -1.10
CA THR A 96 -1.50 25.40 -2.39
C THR A 96 -2.26 24.64 -3.48
N VAL A 97 -2.10 23.31 -3.55
CA VAL A 97 -2.85 22.47 -4.51
C VAL A 97 -4.36 22.50 -4.23
N MET A 98 -4.75 22.48 -2.95
CA MET A 98 -6.17 22.45 -2.55
C MET A 98 -6.87 23.80 -2.72
N ILE A 99 -6.23 24.91 -2.32
CA ILE A 99 -6.83 26.25 -2.33
C ILE A 99 -6.67 26.93 -3.70
N ALA A 100 -5.53 26.74 -4.35
CA ALA A 100 -5.15 27.44 -5.57
C ALA A 100 -4.61 26.47 -6.64
N PRO A 101 -5.43 25.55 -7.17
CA PRO A 101 -4.99 24.54 -8.15
C PRO A 101 -4.41 25.17 -9.43
N LYS A 102 -4.89 26.36 -9.84
CA LYS A 102 -4.34 27.10 -10.98
C LYS A 102 -2.90 27.59 -10.73
N VAL A 103 -2.61 28.05 -9.51
CA VAL A 103 -1.25 28.46 -9.11
C VAL A 103 -0.34 27.25 -9.03
N ALA A 104 -0.82 26.15 -8.47
CA ALA A 104 -0.06 24.89 -8.43
C ALA A 104 0.30 24.39 -9.84
N LYS A 105 -0.65 24.43 -10.79
CA LYS A 105 -0.40 24.10 -12.21
C LYS A 105 0.62 25.06 -12.84
N MET A 106 0.48 26.36 -12.61
CA MET A 106 1.38 27.38 -13.17
C MET A 106 2.83 27.24 -12.68
N PHE A 107 3.03 26.93 -11.40
CA PHE A 107 4.36 26.73 -10.81
C PHE A 107 4.83 25.27 -10.81
N LYS A 108 4.08 24.36 -11.47
CA LYS A 108 4.36 22.91 -11.51
C LYS A 108 4.63 22.31 -10.12
N ILE A 109 3.86 22.76 -9.12
CA ILE A 109 3.98 22.28 -7.74
C ILE A 109 3.35 20.89 -7.66
N THR A 110 4.16 19.88 -7.36
CA THR A 110 3.70 18.51 -7.15
C THR A 110 3.33 18.27 -5.69
N LEU A 111 2.27 17.48 -5.47
CA LEU A 111 1.79 17.12 -4.14
C LEU A 111 2.83 16.29 -3.37
N PHE A 112 3.51 15.39 -4.08
CA PHE A 112 4.49 14.46 -3.50
C PHE A 112 5.93 14.86 -3.81
N ASN A 113 6.85 14.39 -2.98
CA ASN A 113 8.28 14.51 -3.23
C ASN A 113 8.65 13.65 -4.44
N HIS A 114 9.27 14.26 -5.46
CA HIS A 114 9.68 13.61 -6.70
C HIS A 114 10.49 12.33 -6.47
N LYS A 115 11.40 12.31 -5.49
CA LYS A 115 12.20 11.11 -5.16
C LYS A 115 11.33 9.94 -4.69
N VAL A 116 10.34 10.23 -3.85
CA VAL A 116 9.42 9.23 -3.29
C VAL A 116 8.47 8.72 -4.37
N SER A 117 8.00 9.62 -5.27
CA SER A 117 7.16 9.24 -6.41
C SER A 117 7.88 8.30 -7.38
N ILE A 118 9.16 8.55 -7.69
CA ILE A 118 9.97 7.64 -8.52
C ILE A 118 10.11 6.28 -7.85
N PHE A 119 10.48 6.26 -6.56
CA PHE A 119 10.62 5.01 -5.82
C PHE A 119 9.36 4.14 -5.88
N PHE A 120 8.18 4.71 -5.58
CA PHE A 120 6.94 3.95 -5.60
C PHE A 120 6.53 3.52 -7.01
N ARG A 121 6.88 4.28 -8.04
CA ARG A 121 6.67 3.90 -9.43
C ARG A 121 7.51 2.66 -9.77
N ASP A 122 8.81 2.71 -9.53
CA ASP A 122 9.73 1.61 -9.83
C ASP A 122 9.42 0.37 -9.00
N PHE A 123 9.06 0.57 -7.73
CA PHE A 123 8.58 -0.50 -6.86
C PHE A 123 7.32 -1.16 -7.40
N THR A 124 6.35 -0.37 -7.85
CA THR A 124 5.11 -0.88 -8.45
C THR A 124 5.38 -1.63 -9.75
N LEU A 125 6.26 -1.11 -10.61
CA LEU A 125 6.70 -1.79 -11.83
C LEU A 125 7.29 -3.17 -11.53
N ASN A 126 8.22 -3.25 -10.59
CA ASN A 126 8.82 -4.52 -10.17
C ASN A 126 7.76 -5.49 -9.62
N LEU A 127 6.78 -5.02 -8.85
CA LEU A 127 5.69 -5.87 -8.36
C LEU A 127 4.79 -6.40 -9.49
N ILE A 128 4.52 -5.59 -10.51
CA ILE A 128 3.74 -5.99 -11.68
C ILE A 128 4.52 -7.04 -12.49
N ASP A 129 5.81 -6.82 -12.72
CA ASP A 129 6.65 -7.74 -13.50
C ASP A 129 6.84 -9.06 -12.77
N ASP A 130 7.07 -9.04 -11.46
CA ASP A 130 7.14 -10.25 -10.65
C ASP A 130 5.81 -11.03 -10.67
N ARG A 131 4.67 -10.32 -10.65
CA ARG A 131 3.36 -10.97 -10.78
C ARG A 131 3.19 -11.64 -12.14
N LYS A 132 3.59 -10.99 -13.23
CA LYS A 132 3.52 -11.55 -14.59
C LYS A 132 4.33 -12.85 -14.68
N ARG A 133 5.57 -12.85 -14.17
CA ARG A 133 6.42 -14.06 -14.13
C ARG A 133 5.76 -15.20 -13.37
N LEU A 134 5.14 -14.92 -12.22
CA LEU A 134 4.42 -15.93 -11.44
C LEU A 134 3.22 -16.53 -12.20
N LEU A 135 2.50 -15.71 -12.98
CA LEU A 135 1.39 -16.19 -13.82
C LEU A 135 1.86 -17.12 -14.95
N GLU A 136 3.07 -16.91 -15.47
CA GLU A 136 3.68 -17.75 -16.52
C GLU A 136 4.11 -19.12 -15.97
N THR A 137 4.62 -19.16 -14.74
CA THR A 137 5.05 -20.41 -14.09
C THR A 137 3.93 -21.19 -13.40
N GLU A 138 2.90 -20.50 -12.87
CA GLU A 138 1.79 -21.12 -12.15
C GLU A 138 0.44 -20.79 -12.82
N SER A 139 0.13 -21.52 -13.89
CA SER A 139 -1.11 -21.37 -14.70
C SER A 139 -2.42 -21.47 -13.90
N SER A 140 -2.40 -22.01 -12.68
CA SER A 140 -3.60 -22.24 -11.84
C SER A 140 -3.96 -21.07 -10.91
N VAL A 141 -3.10 -20.06 -10.75
CA VAL A 141 -3.31 -18.99 -9.76
C VAL A 141 -3.80 -17.71 -10.43
N LYS A 142 -4.99 -17.77 -11.05
CA LYS A 142 -5.86 -16.60 -11.19
C LYS A 142 -6.39 -16.21 -9.80
N LYS A 143 -5.50 -15.74 -8.92
CA LYS A 143 -5.88 -15.03 -7.70
C LYS A 143 -6.64 -13.78 -8.14
N ALA A 144 -7.84 -13.59 -7.59
CA ALA A 144 -8.61 -12.37 -7.78
C ALA A 144 -8.01 -11.24 -6.93
N ASP A 145 -6.73 -10.96 -7.17
CA ASP A 145 -5.99 -9.89 -6.53
C ASP A 145 -6.28 -8.56 -7.22
N PHE A 146 -5.93 -7.47 -6.53
CA PHE A 146 -6.20 -6.11 -7.00
C PHE A 146 -5.56 -5.84 -8.37
N LEU A 147 -4.33 -6.34 -8.60
CA LEU A 147 -3.65 -6.18 -9.88
C LEU A 147 -4.37 -6.91 -11.02
N GLN A 148 -4.82 -8.16 -10.80
CA GLN A 148 -5.63 -8.89 -11.78
C GLN A 148 -6.93 -8.15 -12.10
N LEU A 149 -7.58 -7.55 -11.10
CA LEU A 149 -8.79 -6.75 -11.32
C LEU A 149 -8.51 -5.46 -12.12
N MET A 150 -7.36 -4.83 -11.90
CA MET A 150 -6.92 -3.68 -12.70
C MET A 150 -6.58 -4.09 -14.13
N LEU A 151 -5.97 -5.26 -14.34
CA LEU A 151 -5.66 -5.81 -15.66
C LEU A 151 -6.93 -6.23 -16.42
N ASP A 152 -7.86 -6.92 -15.76
CA ASP A 152 -9.13 -7.36 -16.35
C ASP A 152 -10.01 -6.18 -16.74
N SER A 153 -10.09 -5.15 -15.89
CA SER A 153 -10.82 -3.91 -16.20
C SER A 153 -10.26 -3.16 -17.42
N ASN A 154 -9.00 -3.41 -17.80
CA ASN A 154 -8.40 -2.85 -19.00
C ASN A 154 -8.59 -3.75 -20.24
N LYS A 155 -8.60 -5.07 -20.08
CA LYS A 155 -8.84 -6.03 -21.18
C LYS A 155 -10.28 -6.00 -21.71
N ASP A 156 -11.26 -5.74 -20.86
CA ASP A 156 -12.66 -5.60 -21.29
C ASP A 156 -12.89 -4.38 -22.22
N ASN A 157 -11.90 -3.49 -22.36
CA ASN A 157 -11.95 -2.31 -23.24
C ASN A 157 -11.02 -2.40 -24.47
N ASN A 158 -10.15 -3.41 -24.60
CA ASN A 158 -9.27 -3.60 -25.75
C ASN A 158 -9.01 -5.08 -26.06
N ASN A 159 -9.24 -5.48 -27.32
CA ASN A 159 -8.88 -6.79 -27.88
C ASN A 159 -7.37 -6.89 -28.22
N GLU A 160 -6.48 -6.31 -27.42
CA GLU A 160 -5.03 -6.40 -27.64
C GLU A 160 -4.29 -6.74 -26.35
N ALA A 161 -3.42 -7.74 -26.45
CA ALA A 161 -2.54 -8.16 -25.37
C ALA A 161 -1.47 -7.09 -25.15
N ILE A 162 -1.31 -6.66 -23.89
CA ILE A 162 -0.25 -5.74 -23.47
C ILE A 162 1.09 -6.50 -23.53
N ASP A 163 1.85 -6.30 -24.61
CA ASP A 163 3.25 -6.73 -24.71
C ASP A 163 4.14 -5.81 -23.85
N GLY A 164 4.91 -6.43 -22.95
CA GLY A 164 5.67 -5.77 -21.89
C GLY A 164 7.14 -5.53 -22.25
N SER A 165 7.46 -5.29 -23.52
CA SER A 165 8.85 -5.20 -24.00
C SER A 165 9.21 -3.82 -24.57
N GLU A 166 9.17 -2.78 -23.74
CA GLU A 166 10.00 -1.60 -24.02
C GLU A 166 10.99 -1.40 -22.87
N GLU A 167 12.27 -1.48 -23.21
CA GLU A 167 13.41 -1.29 -22.31
C GLU A 167 13.49 0.19 -21.90
N TYR A 168 13.10 0.49 -20.66
CA TYR A 168 13.08 1.85 -20.12
C TYR A 168 14.47 2.26 -19.61
N THR A 169 15.13 3.17 -20.33
CA THR A 169 16.39 3.81 -19.92
C THR A 169 16.15 5.13 -19.18
N ASP A 170 17.03 5.40 -18.21
CA ASP A 170 17.00 6.44 -17.16
C ASP A 170 16.76 7.89 -17.65
N SER A 171 16.95 8.20 -18.94
CA SER A 171 16.77 9.55 -19.48
C SER A 171 15.35 9.87 -19.95
N LYS A 172 14.53 8.87 -20.31
CA LYS A 172 13.19 9.07 -20.90
C LYS A 172 12.08 9.18 -19.86
N SER A 173 12.31 8.70 -18.64
CA SER A 173 11.34 8.74 -17.53
C SER A 173 10.99 10.17 -17.14
N ALA A 174 11.98 11.07 -17.03
CA ALA A 174 11.74 12.47 -16.70
C ALA A 174 11.01 13.27 -17.80
N GLU A 175 11.17 12.88 -19.08
CA GLU A 175 10.48 13.52 -20.22
C GLU A 175 9.03 13.04 -20.37
N LYS A 176 8.75 11.74 -20.17
CA LYS A 176 7.38 11.22 -20.24
C LYS A 176 6.48 11.76 -19.13
N TYR A 177 7.02 11.98 -17.93
CA TYR A 177 6.31 12.68 -16.85
C TYR A 177 5.94 14.13 -17.19
N ARG A 178 6.65 14.78 -18.12
CA ARG A 178 6.36 16.14 -18.57
C ARG A 178 5.23 16.20 -19.60
N GLU A 179 5.06 15.15 -20.40
CA GLU A 179 4.00 15.06 -21.41
C GLU A 179 2.63 14.75 -20.81
N ILE A 180 2.56 13.93 -19.74
CA ILE A 180 1.29 13.52 -19.10
C ILE A 180 0.51 14.70 -18.48
N GLN A 181 1.16 15.83 -18.20
CA GLN A 181 0.48 17.05 -17.71
C GLN A 181 -0.05 17.97 -18.83
N ALA A 182 0.23 17.68 -20.10
CA ALA A 182 -0.01 18.60 -21.21
C ALA A 182 -1.23 18.26 -22.09
N THR A 183 -1.89 17.11 -21.93
CA THR A 183 -3.04 16.73 -22.75
C THR A 183 -4.32 16.68 -21.91
N ASP A 184 -5.03 17.81 -21.92
CA ASP A 184 -6.47 17.87 -21.66
C ASP A 184 -7.21 17.62 -22.99
N ASP A 185 -8.42 17.07 -22.91
CA ASP A 185 -9.30 16.65 -24.01
C ASP A 185 -8.84 15.45 -24.86
N THR A 186 -9.32 14.26 -24.50
CA THR A 186 -10.33 13.55 -25.29
C THR A 186 -10.75 12.25 -24.59
N THR A 187 -12.05 11.98 -24.68
CA THR A 187 -12.75 10.82 -24.14
C THR A 187 -12.25 9.52 -24.75
N ASP A 188 -11.37 8.80 -24.05
CA ASP A 188 -11.33 7.36 -24.09
C ASP A 188 -11.11 6.83 -22.66
N LYS A 189 -12.02 5.97 -22.19
CA LYS A 189 -11.99 5.45 -20.79
C LYS A 189 -11.07 4.22 -20.69
N SER A 190 -9.89 4.31 -21.29
CA SER A 190 -8.86 3.27 -21.21
C SER A 190 -7.69 3.81 -20.38
N LEU A 191 -7.26 3.07 -19.35
CA LEU A 191 -6.12 3.51 -18.53
C LEU A 191 -4.83 3.14 -19.27
N SER A 192 -3.99 4.13 -19.57
CA SER A 192 -2.61 3.92 -20.01
C SER A 192 -1.83 3.11 -18.95
N TYR A 193 -0.78 2.40 -19.36
CA TYR A 193 0.09 1.66 -18.45
C TYR A 193 0.65 2.55 -17.33
N ASP A 194 0.98 3.80 -17.65
CA ASP A 194 1.43 4.78 -16.66
C ASP A 194 0.29 5.21 -15.69
N GLU A 195 -0.95 5.26 -16.16
CA GLU A 195 -2.11 5.54 -15.31
C GLU A 195 -2.44 4.35 -14.40
N LEU A 196 -2.29 3.11 -14.87
CA LEU A 196 -2.43 1.91 -14.03
C LEU A 196 -1.41 1.93 -12.88
N ILE A 197 -0.15 2.23 -13.18
CA ILE A 197 0.91 2.36 -12.16
C ILE A 197 0.57 3.48 -11.18
N ALA A 198 0.15 4.64 -11.69
CA ALA A 198 -0.24 5.77 -10.85
C ALA A 198 -1.41 5.40 -9.90
N GLN A 199 -2.41 4.66 -10.38
CA GLN A 199 -3.50 4.16 -9.55
C GLN A 199 -3.01 3.20 -8.45
N CYS A 200 -2.14 2.25 -8.78
CA CYS A 200 -1.51 1.35 -7.81
C CYS A 200 -0.74 2.13 -6.72
N VAL A 201 0.03 3.14 -7.11
CA VAL A 201 0.73 4.02 -6.16
C VAL A 201 -0.27 4.74 -5.25
N VAL A 202 -1.37 5.29 -5.79
CA VAL A 202 -2.42 5.93 -4.99
C VAL A 202 -3.02 4.95 -3.96
N PHE A 203 -3.23 3.68 -4.33
CA PHE A 203 -3.72 2.67 -3.37
C PHE A 203 -2.75 2.39 -2.23
N PHE A 204 -1.47 2.19 -2.53
CA PHE A 204 -0.45 2.00 -1.49
C PHE A 204 -0.45 3.15 -0.50
N VAL A 205 -0.45 4.36 -1.05
CA VAL A 205 -0.27 5.60 -0.30
C VAL A 205 -1.52 5.88 0.53
N ALA A 206 -2.70 5.94 -0.09
CA ALA A 206 -3.95 6.23 0.60
C ALA A 206 -4.33 5.16 1.64
N GLY A 207 -4.08 3.88 1.34
CA GLY A 207 -4.38 2.77 2.24
C GLY A 207 -3.43 2.67 3.43
N TYR A 208 -2.15 3.00 3.23
CA TYR A 208 -1.11 2.93 4.26
C TYR A 208 -1.40 3.87 5.43
N GLU A 209 -1.45 5.18 5.18
CA GLU A 209 -1.39 6.16 6.28
C GLU A 209 -2.67 6.16 7.12
N THR A 210 -3.82 6.05 6.45
CA THR A 210 -5.14 6.04 7.09
C THR A 210 -5.30 4.83 8.02
N THR A 211 -5.01 3.63 7.52
CA THR A 211 -5.16 2.38 8.29
C THR A 211 -4.11 2.28 9.39
N ALA A 212 -2.85 2.60 9.11
CA ALA A 212 -1.79 2.54 10.12
C ALA A 212 -2.01 3.55 11.27
N THR A 213 -2.47 4.76 10.96
CA THR A 213 -2.83 5.74 12.00
C THR A 213 -4.03 5.27 12.81
N THR A 214 -5.06 4.72 12.14
CA THR A 214 -6.24 4.20 12.84
C THR A 214 -5.88 3.05 13.79
N LEU A 215 -5.08 2.09 13.33
CA LEU A 215 -4.64 0.96 14.16
C LEU A 215 -3.78 1.43 15.33
N SER A 216 -2.79 2.30 15.10
CA SER A 216 -1.94 2.81 16.19
C SER A 216 -2.73 3.63 17.22
N MET A 217 -3.69 4.45 16.79
CA MET A 217 -4.59 5.19 17.70
C MET A 217 -5.54 4.27 18.46
N CYS A 218 -6.04 3.21 17.80
CA CYS A 218 -6.86 2.19 18.44
C CYS A 218 -6.08 1.48 19.55
N LEU A 219 -4.87 1.00 19.24
CA LEU A 219 -3.97 0.35 20.20
C LEU A 219 -3.62 1.28 21.37
N TYR A 220 -3.32 2.55 21.07
CA TYR A 220 -3.09 3.56 22.10
C TYR A 220 -4.30 3.75 23.02
N SER A 221 -5.50 3.84 22.44
CA SER A 221 -6.74 4.03 23.19
C SER A 221 -7.04 2.81 24.06
N ILE A 222 -6.87 1.59 23.54
CA ILE A 222 -7.03 0.35 24.29
C ILE A 222 -6.03 0.30 25.45
N ALA A 223 -4.75 0.61 25.21
CA ALA A 223 -3.72 0.59 26.25
C ALA A 223 -3.94 1.64 27.37
N LYS A 224 -4.69 2.71 27.09
CA LYS A 224 -5.02 3.77 28.06
C LYS A 224 -6.30 3.49 28.86
N HIS A 225 -7.14 2.54 28.44
CA HIS A 225 -8.42 2.23 29.08
C HIS A 225 -8.48 0.73 29.41
N LEU A 226 -7.98 0.38 30.60
CA LEU A 226 -7.84 -1.02 31.05
C LEU A 226 -9.16 -1.78 31.05
N GLU A 227 -10.28 -1.12 31.38
CA GLU A 227 -11.61 -1.72 31.33
C GLU A 227 -12.04 -2.12 29.91
N VAL A 228 -11.68 -1.31 28.91
CA VAL A 228 -11.96 -1.61 27.49
C VAL A 228 -11.05 -2.75 27.02
N GLN A 229 -9.78 -2.72 27.40
CA GLN A 229 -8.82 -3.79 27.07
C GLN A 229 -9.27 -5.14 27.64
N GLN A 230 -9.67 -5.18 28.91
CA GLN A 230 -10.12 -6.40 29.56
C GLN A 230 -11.39 -6.95 28.91
N LYS A 231 -12.38 -6.08 28.66
CA LYS A 231 -13.62 -6.49 27.98
C LYS A 231 -13.36 -7.04 26.58
N LEU A 232 -12.49 -6.38 25.80
CA LEU A 232 -12.11 -6.85 24.47
C LEU A 232 -11.44 -8.23 24.52
N TYR A 233 -10.53 -8.43 25.48
CA TYR A 233 -9.87 -9.72 25.69
C TYR A 233 -10.86 -10.83 26.03
N GLU A 234 -11.81 -10.57 26.92
CA GLU A 234 -12.88 -11.51 27.28
C GLU A 234 -13.78 -11.84 26.07
N GLU A 235 -14.17 -10.84 25.27
CA GLU A 235 -14.96 -11.06 24.05
C GLU A 235 -14.23 -11.95 23.04
N ILE A 236 -12.93 -11.74 22.82
CA ILE A 236 -12.12 -12.56 21.92
C ILE A 236 -12.02 -14.01 22.41
N ASN A 237 -11.74 -14.22 23.70
CA ASN A 237 -11.63 -15.56 24.27
C ASN A 237 -12.96 -16.31 24.20
N ASN A 238 -14.07 -15.66 24.58
CA ASN A 238 -15.40 -16.25 24.49
C ASN A 238 -15.75 -16.66 23.04
N PHE A 239 -15.36 -15.85 22.06
CA PHE A 239 -15.58 -16.18 20.64
C PHE A 239 -14.76 -17.38 20.20
N HIS A 240 -13.49 -17.48 20.61
CA HIS A 240 -12.65 -18.65 20.32
C HIS A 240 -13.16 -19.93 20.98
N GLU A 241 -13.63 -19.86 22.22
CA GLU A 241 -14.23 -20.99 22.93
C GLU A 241 -15.52 -21.50 22.27
N GLN A 242 -16.32 -20.62 21.66
CA GLN A 242 -17.55 -20.99 20.94
C GLN A 242 -17.31 -21.64 19.57
N GLN A 243 -16.09 -21.56 19.02
CA GLN A 243 -15.74 -22.16 17.72
C GLN A 243 -14.96 -23.48 17.85
N GLN A 244 -14.62 -23.91 19.06
CA GLN A 244 -14.07 -25.24 19.37
C GLN A 244 -15.18 -26.24 19.67
#